data_AF-A0A8E0QN94-F1
#
_entry.id   AF-A0A8E0QN94-F1
#
_cell.length_a   1.000
_cell.length_b   1.000
_cell.length_c   1.000
_cell.angle_alpha   90.00
_cell.angle_beta   90.00
_cell.angle_gamma   90.00
#
_symmetry.space_group_name_H-M   'P 1'
#
loop_
_entity.id
_entity.type
_entity.pdbx_description
1 polymer ?
#
loop_
_entity_poly.entity_id
_entity_poly.type
_entity_poly.pdbx_seq_one_letter_code
_entity_poly.pdbx_strand_id
1 'polypeptide(L)'
;MESARELVERPVPHLNQSRGTTNASISGEDISARFLHEWIGFPRQVLTLCNTLSLDANVSVTDDSDMNEHYHVGNELGLTGRFNKHVCDPVAKVLSVTEHAHLTFGDFQAAVHTQCSDVPGVVVLSVPRLNVITVGELKTFWTVLLEDYPVNEGPANIAPMQPHFGQLVSYMRTNRLKYGFLSTYRSTVFVRRTGDFRFELSLPIHEQATNPSLRQCFVAFCLLASQDGKYKEAPDFNPARLKIPFEPFVQASMRPSPFRNEVATKTNTPREAMGSESILFGGEDGVAQEWVNCHRLIKVSHTKALYEVTWNGQPAIAKCWSNARHQGYVHEVSTYERLYQLEPAGFEFFAPLQTHGKIVCSSIFPKGHIMIVKKVQGEPLDRQWDLLSSDHRDHIRATIHKAVEVLRRIGYISVDSGKHNVLYAPGTRTVTMVDFELMQKCDQSTMSAELPEMHAIFGKPPASGSQRHLGG
;
A
#
# COMPACT_ATOMS: atom_id res chain seq x y z
N MET A 1 33.70 -12.89 25.32
CA MET A 1 33.36 -11.46 25.49
C MET A 1 33.87 -10.75 24.25
N GLU A 2 33.12 -9.79 23.73
CA GLU A 2 33.50 -8.91 22.62
C GLU A 2 33.18 -7.46 23.03
N SER A 3 33.74 -6.45 22.37
CA SER A 3 33.37 -5.06 22.66
C SER A 3 31.94 -4.78 22.20
N ALA A 4 31.24 -3.87 22.90
CA ALA A 4 29.90 -3.45 22.50
C ALA A 4 29.89 -2.84 21.10
N ARG A 5 30.98 -2.18 20.69
CA ARG A 5 31.19 -1.63 19.35
C ARG A 5 31.23 -2.74 18.29
N GLU A 6 32.07 -3.75 18.46
CA GLU A 6 32.16 -4.89 17.53
C GLU A 6 30.81 -5.58 17.37
N LEU A 7 30.07 -5.76 18.48
CA LEU A 7 28.77 -6.43 18.46
C LEU A 7 27.74 -5.68 17.62
N VAL A 8 27.67 -4.34 17.74
CA VAL A 8 26.70 -3.54 16.98
C VAL A 8 27.14 -3.30 15.55
N GLU A 9 28.42 -3.21 15.24
CA GLU A 9 28.91 -3.00 13.86
C GLU A 9 28.75 -4.27 13.00
N ARG A 10 28.69 -5.44 13.65
CA ARG A 10 28.53 -6.74 12.97
C ARG A 10 27.15 -6.88 12.31
N PRO A 11 27.10 -7.41 11.06
CA PRO A 11 25.86 -7.86 10.42
C PRO A 11 25.08 -8.88 11.25
N VAL A 12 23.77 -8.98 11.04
CA VAL A 12 22.99 -10.04 11.69
C VAL A 12 23.12 -11.36 10.93
N PRO A 13 23.07 -12.53 11.61
CA PRO A 13 23.16 -13.83 10.94
C PRO A 13 22.06 -14.04 9.89
N HIS A 14 22.35 -14.79 8.84
CA HIS A 14 21.35 -15.14 7.83
C HIS A 14 20.31 -16.15 8.37
N LEU A 15 19.04 -16.00 7.97
CA LEU A 15 18.01 -16.98 8.30
C LEU A 15 17.87 -18.07 7.24
N ASN A 16 17.81 -19.31 7.72
CA ASN A 16 17.48 -20.47 6.91
C ASN A 16 15.95 -20.61 6.79
N GLN A 17 15.38 -20.33 5.61
CA GLN A 17 13.96 -20.57 5.35
C GLN A 17 13.72 -22.02 4.93
N SER A 18 12.63 -22.63 5.41
CA SER A 18 12.12 -23.89 4.85
C SER A 18 10.59 -23.92 4.88
N ARG A 19 9.97 -24.23 3.73
CA ARG A 19 8.50 -24.39 3.57
C ARG A 19 7.70 -23.25 4.24
N GLY A 20 7.99 -22.01 3.85
CA GLY A 20 7.39 -20.81 4.44
C GLY A 20 5.87 -20.70 4.21
N THR A 21 5.20 -19.93 5.07
CA THR A 21 3.80 -19.50 4.86
C THR A 21 3.62 -18.86 3.49
N THR A 22 2.47 -19.07 2.85
CA THR A 22 2.21 -18.57 1.49
C THR A 22 1.52 -17.22 1.43
N ASN A 23 0.86 -16.81 2.52
CA ASN A 23 0.12 -15.55 2.58
C ASN A 23 0.77 -14.62 3.60
N ALA A 24 0.90 -13.35 3.22
CA ALA A 24 1.29 -12.29 4.15
C ALA A 24 0.21 -12.10 5.22
N SER A 25 0.65 -11.82 6.46
CA SER A 25 -0.23 -11.31 7.50
C SER A 25 -0.58 -9.85 7.18
N ILE A 26 -1.78 -9.62 6.66
CA ILE A 26 -2.29 -8.29 6.27
C ILE A 26 -3.44 -7.93 7.21
N SER A 27 -3.29 -6.81 7.93
CA SER A 27 -4.38 -6.26 8.74
C SER A 27 -5.43 -5.52 7.88
N GLY A 28 -6.58 -5.21 8.47
CA GLY A 28 -7.56 -4.29 7.85
C GLY A 28 -7.17 -2.81 7.93
N GLU A 29 -6.01 -2.49 8.48
CA GLU A 29 -5.49 -1.13 8.54
C GLU A 29 -4.83 -0.72 7.22
N ASP A 30 -4.84 0.58 6.96
CA ASP A 30 -4.31 1.16 5.72
C ASP A 30 -3.86 2.61 6.02
N ILE A 31 -2.95 3.12 5.21
CA ILE A 31 -2.52 4.51 5.22
C ILE A 31 -2.23 4.94 3.79
N SER A 32 -2.70 6.09 3.35
CA SER A 32 -2.38 6.65 2.05
C SER A 32 -0.87 6.90 1.91
N ALA A 33 -0.30 6.44 0.80
CA ALA A 33 1.10 6.66 0.44
C ALA A 33 1.53 8.14 0.48
N ARG A 34 0.60 9.08 0.32
CA ARG A 34 0.88 10.54 0.36
C ARG A 34 1.40 11.04 1.70
N PHE A 35 1.20 10.28 2.78
CA PHE A 35 1.66 10.62 4.12
C PHE A 35 2.99 9.95 4.49
N LEU A 36 3.49 9.09 3.61
CA LEU A 36 4.76 8.39 3.75
C LEU A 36 5.83 9.19 2.98
N HIS A 37 6.83 9.66 3.70
CA HIS A 37 7.90 10.48 3.14
C HIS A 37 9.25 9.90 3.49
N GLU A 38 10.29 10.25 2.74
CA GLU A 38 11.66 9.86 3.12
C GLU A 38 12.12 10.59 4.39
N TRP A 39 12.71 9.84 5.32
CA TRP A 39 13.53 10.37 6.41
C TRP A 39 14.93 10.65 5.88
N ILE A 40 15.07 11.81 5.27
CA ILE A 40 16.32 12.28 4.69
C ILE A 40 17.41 12.34 5.77
N GLY A 41 18.56 11.74 5.49
CA GLY A 41 19.74 11.77 6.35
C GLY A 41 19.74 10.77 7.52
N PHE A 42 18.79 9.83 7.57
CA PHE A 42 18.73 8.80 8.62
C PHE A 42 20.08 8.07 8.83
N PRO A 43 20.79 7.54 7.80
CA PRO A 43 22.07 6.85 8.01
C PRO A 43 23.13 7.71 8.71
N ARG A 44 23.24 8.99 8.31
CA ARG A 44 24.20 9.93 8.92
C ARG A 44 23.83 10.22 10.38
N GLN A 45 22.55 10.33 10.68
CA GLN A 45 22.06 10.52 12.03
C GLN A 45 22.39 9.31 12.92
N VAL A 46 22.21 8.10 12.42
CA VAL A 46 22.58 6.85 13.12
C VAL A 46 24.06 6.85 13.49
N LEU A 47 24.94 7.05 12.51
CA LEU A 47 26.39 7.06 12.74
C LEU A 47 26.81 8.14 13.74
N THR A 48 26.19 9.32 13.66
CA THR A 48 26.46 10.42 14.59
C THR A 48 26.12 10.03 16.03
N LEU A 49 24.93 9.44 16.26
CA LEU A 49 24.48 9.02 17.59
C LEU A 49 25.29 7.85 18.15
N CYS A 50 25.64 6.87 17.31
CA CYS A 50 26.50 5.77 17.76
C CYS A 50 27.89 6.27 18.19
N ASN A 51 28.42 7.30 17.52
CA ASN A 51 29.71 7.90 17.87
C ASN A 51 29.70 8.74 19.15
N THR A 52 28.52 9.15 19.66
CA THR A 52 28.43 9.82 20.96
C THR A 52 28.44 8.85 22.14
N LEU A 53 28.27 7.54 21.90
CA LEU A 53 28.26 6.52 22.95
C LEU A 53 29.65 5.95 23.21
N SER A 54 29.95 5.70 24.49
CA SER A 54 31.11 4.90 24.90
C SER A 54 30.80 3.41 24.74
N LEU A 55 31.25 2.80 23.66
CA LEU A 55 31.01 1.40 23.31
C LEU A 55 32.24 0.49 23.50
N ASP A 56 33.22 0.93 24.29
CA ASP A 56 34.47 0.21 24.54
C ASP A 56 34.32 -0.89 25.61
N ALA A 57 33.20 -0.90 26.33
CA ALA A 57 32.90 -1.92 27.33
C ALA A 57 32.66 -3.29 26.67
N ASN A 58 33.09 -4.35 27.37
CA ASN A 58 32.91 -5.72 26.90
C ASN A 58 31.52 -6.26 27.28
N VAL A 59 30.90 -6.97 26.33
CA VAL A 59 29.62 -7.66 26.48
C VAL A 59 29.76 -9.15 26.16
N SER A 60 28.76 -9.93 26.58
CA SER A 60 28.68 -11.34 26.21
C SER A 60 28.40 -11.48 24.72
N VAL A 61 29.06 -12.46 24.09
CA VAL A 61 28.81 -12.79 22.68
C VAL A 61 27.40 -13.34 22.56
N THR A 62 26.62 -12.83 21.61
CA THR A 62 25.20 -13.19 21.42
C THR A 62 24.94 -14.11 20.25
N ASP A 63 25.83 -14.07 19.26
CA ASP A 63 25.67 -14.84 18.04
C ASP A 63 26.60 -16.04 18.11
N ASP A 64 26.05 -17.23 17.93
CA ASP A 64 26.85 -18.37 17.52
C ASP A 64 27.46 -17.99 16.17
N SER A 65 28.79 -18.06 16.03
CA SER A 65 29.47 -17.82 14.75
C SER A 65 28.66 -18.44 13.61
N ASP A 66 28.39 -17.69 12.53
CA ASP A 66 27.41 -17.94 11.44
C ASP A 66 27.27 -19.38 10.89
N MET A 67 28.19 -20.28 11.24
CA MET A 67 28.22 -21.69 10.87
C MET A 67 27.30 -22.62 11.69
N ASN A 68 26.62 -22.15 12.75
CA ASN A 68 25.86 -23.03 13.67
C ASN A 68 24.34 -22.74 13.81
N GLU A 69 23.74 -21.83 13.03
CA GLU A 69 22.28 -21.62 13.11
C GLU A 69 21.51 -22.76 12.42
N HIS A 70 21.13 -23.76 13.20
CA HIS A 70 20.38 -24.94 12.75
C HIS A 70 18.86 -24.73 12.72
N TYR A 71 18.36 -23.54 13.05
CA TYR A 71 16.92 -23.27 13.08
C TYR A 71 16.39 -22.88 11.70
N HIS A 72 15.45 -23.66 11.19
CA HIS A 72 14.71 -23.32 9.99
C HIS A 72 13.44 -22.52 10.34
N VAL A 73 13.29 -21.37 9.70
CA VAL A 73 12.15 -20.48 9.86
C VAL A 73 11.09 -20.80 8.79
N GLY A 74 9.86 -21.07 9.23
CA GLY A 74 8.72 -21.38 8.34
C GLY A 74 7.52 -20.43 8.48
N ASN A 75 7.51 -19.55 9.47
CA ASN A 75 6.39 -18.63 9.74
C ASN A 75 6.87 -17.35 10.45
N GLU A 76 5.94 -16.42 10.67
CA GLU A 76 6.19 -15.13 11.33
C GLU A 76 6.68 -15.31 12.78
N LEU A 77 6.11 -16.24 13.55
CA LEU A 77 6.52 -16.51 14.93
C LEU A 77 7.99 -16.94 15.04
N GLY A 78 8.42 -17.86 14.16
CA GLY A 78 9.81 -18.31 14.10
C GLY A 78 10.75 -17.17 13.71
N LEU A 79 10.32 -16.28 12.81
CA LEU A 79 11.08 -15.09 12.43
C LEU A 79 11.20 -14.12 13.59
N THR A 80 10.11 -13.83 14.30
CA THR A 80 10.10 -12.97 15.49
C THR A 80 11.06 -13.49 16.56
N GLY A 81 11.07 -14.80 16.82
CA GLY A 81 12.03 -15.41 17.74
C GLY A 81 13.48 -15.17 17.35
N ARG A 82 13.81 -15.26 16.05
CA ARG A 82 15.16 -14.99 15.55
C ARG A 82 15.52 -13.52 15.52
N PHE A 83 14.56 -12.66 15.20
CA PHE A 83 14.73 -11.21 15.31
C PHE A 83 15.06 -10.81 16.75
N ASN A 84 14.34 -11.37 17.73
CA ASN A 84 14.63 -11.15 19.14
C ASN A 84 16.03 -11.63 19.53
N LYS A 85 16.45 -12.81 19.07
CA LYS A 85 17.80 -13.37 19.34
C LYS A 85 18.91 -12.53 18.69
N HIS A 86 18.76 -12.12 17.43
CA HIS A 86 19.85 -11.56 16.63
C HIS A 86 19.88 -10.03 16.59
N VAL A 87 18.80 -9.36 16.99
CA VAL A 87 18.71 -7.89 17.02
C VAL A 87 18.42 -7.41 18.43
N CYS A 88 17.30 -7.81 19.01
CA CYS A 88 16.83 -7.25 20.27
C CYS A 88 17.78 -7.52 21.45
N ASP A 89 18.18 -8.79 21.66
CA ASP A 89 19.09 -9.17 22.75
C ASP A 89 20.49 -8.53 22.61
N PRO A 90 21.16 -8.56 21.44
CA PRO A 90 22.43 -7.87 21.23
C PRO A 90 22.35 -6.36 21.50
N VAL A 91 21.31 -5.69 20.99
CA VAL A 91 21.14 -4.25 21.20
C VAL A 91 20.85 -3.94 22.67
N ALA A 92 20.01 -4.72 23.35
CA ALA A 92 19.74 -4.56 24.79
C ALA A 92 21.02 -4.74 25.63
N LYS A 93 21.84 -5.75 25.32
CA LYS A 93 23.15 -5.96 25.98
C LYS A 93 24.09 -4.78 25.78
N VAL A 94 24.13 -4.20 24.59
CA VAL A 94 24.93 -3.00 24.33
C VAL A 94 24.40 -1.81 25.13
N LEU A 95 23.10 -1.57 25.13
CA LEU A 95 22.51 -0.49 25.93
C LEU A 95 22.77 -0.68 27.42
N SER A 96 22.81 -1.91 27.93
CA SER A 96 23.05 -2.24 29.34
C SER A 96 24.41 -1.78 29.89
N VAL A 97 25.40 -1.54 29.02
CA VAL A 97 26.73 -1.04 29.40
C VAL A 97 26.90 0.46 29.12
N THR A 98 25.80 1.16 28.82
CA THR A 98 25.75 2.60 28.58
C THR A 98 24.83 3.30 29.59
N GLU A 99 24.76 4.64 29.53
CA GLU A 99 23.77 5.42 30.29
C GLU A 99 22.30 5.09 29.94
N HIS A 100 22.08 4.34 28.86
CA HIS A 100 20.77 3.89 28.40
C HIS A 100 20.39 2.47 28.86
N ALA A 101 21.01 1.94 29.92
CA ALA A 101 20.72 0.61 30.49
C ALA A 101 19.25 0.42 30.94
N HIS A 102 18.49 1.50 31.04
CA HIS A 102 17.06 1.51 31.33
C HIS A 102 16.18 1.21 30.10
N LEU A 103 16.76 0.96 28.92
CA LEU A 103 16.05 0.61 27.70
C LEU A 103 16.23 -0.88 27.39
N THR A 104 15.14 -1.56 27.05
CA THR A 104 15.15 -2.97 26.65
C THR A 104 14.07 -3.25 25.62
N PHE A 105 14.12 -4.41 24.99
CA PHE A 105 13.06 -4.92 24.13
C PHE A 105 12.16 -5.88 24.91
N GLY A 106 10.93 -6.06 24.43
CA GLY A 106 10.02 -7.04 24.98
C GLY A 106 8.74 -7.17 24.17
N ASP A 107 7.85 -8.02 24.67
CA ASP A 107 6.50 -8.17 24.14
C ASP A 107 5.61 -7.02 24.63
N PHE A 108 4.64 -6.60 23.82
CA PHE A 108 3.74 -5.53 24.19
C PHE A 108 2.95 -5.84 25.47
N GLN A 109 2.59 -7.11 25.67
CA GLN A 109 1.85 -7.60 26.84
C GLN A 109 2.63 -7.49 28.15
N ALA A 110 3.97 -7.37 28.09
CA ALA A 110 4.76 -7.10 29.29
C ALA A 110 4.48 -5.70 29.87
N ALA A 111 4.09 -4.75 29.02
CA ALA A 111 3.80 -3.37 29.40
C ALA A 111 2.30 -3.08 29.60
N VAL A 112 1.45 -3.71 28.80
CA VAL A 112 0.02 -3.42 28.74
C VAL A 112 -0.78 -4.72 28.83
N HIS A 113 -1.61 -4.85 29.86
CA HIS A 113 -2.56 -5.96 29.93
C HIS A 113 -3.66 -5.75 28.88
N THR A 114 -3.64 -6.54 27.81
CA THR A 114 -4.63 -6.45 26.72
C THR A 114 -5.11 -7.83 26.30
N GLN A 115 -6.39 -7.95 25.94
CA GLN A 115 -6.97 -9.12 25.28
C GLN A 115 -7.12 -8.90 23.76
N CYS A 116 -6.60 -7.77 23.25
CA CYS A 116 -6.69 -7.44 21.83
C CYS A 116 -5.82 -8.39 21.00
N SER A 117 -6.30 -8.80 19.83
CA SER A 117 -5.55 -9.59 18.86
C SER A 117 -4.55 -8.76 18.05
N ASP A 118 -4.73 -7.44 17.98
CA ASP A 118 -3.85 -6.53 17.25
C ASP A 118 -2.73 -6.04 18.17
N VAL A 119 -1.66 -6.82 18.19
CA VAL A 119 -0.50 -6.61 19.06
C VAL A 119 0.76 -6.39 18.21
N PRO A 120 1.56 -5.34 18.49
CA PRO A 120 2.87 -5.17 17.84
C PRO A 120 3.76 -6.40 18.04
N GLY A 121 4.49 -6.81 17.00
CA GLY A 121 5.40 -7.96 17.09
C GLY A 121 6.51 -7.81 18.12
N VAL A 122 6.99 -6.57 18.35
CA VAL A 122 8.02 -6.26 19.35
C VAL A 122 7.88 -4.81 19.82
N VAL A 123 8.28 -4.50 21.05
CA VAL A 123 8.35 -3.12 21.55
C VAL A 123 9.68 -2.81 22.23
N VAL A 124 10.02 -1.52 22.26
CA VAL A 124 11.06 -0.98 23.15
C VAL A 124 10.40 -0.43 24.40
N LEU A 125 10.92 -0.84 25.55
CA LEU A 125 10.44 -0.53 26.89
C LEU A 125 11.47 0.30 27.65
N SER A 126 10.98 1.27 28.41
CA SER A 126 11.76 1.94 29.46
C SER A 126 11.46 1.28 30.81
N VAL A 127 12.48 0.63 31.39
CA VAL A 127 12.44 0.00 32.72
C VAL A 127 12.79 1.03 33.81
N PRO A 128 12.31 0.86 35.06
CA PRO A 128 11.50 -0.26 35.57
C PRO A 128 9.99 -0.13 35.30
N ARG A 129 9.53 1.01 34.75
CA ARG A 129 8.10 1.29 34.59
C ARG A 129 7.44 0.51 33.45
N LEU A 130 8.23 -0.16 32.61
CA LEU A 130 7.79 -0.87 31.41
C LEU A 130 6.98 0.03 30.47
N ASN A 131 7.38 1.30 30.35
CA ASN A 131 6.72 2.23 29.44
C ASN A 131 7.11 1.90 28.00
N VAL A 132 6.13 1.68 27.13
CA VAL A 132 6.36 1.55 25.69
C VAL A 132 6.82 2.88 25.11
N ILE A 133 7.96 2.90 24.43
CA ILE A 133 8.51 4.07 23.73
C ILE A 133 8.63 3.87 22.21
N THR A 134 8.56 2.63 21.73
CA THR A 134 8.61 2.30 20.30
C THR A 134 7.87 0.99 20.07
N VAL A 135 7.23 0.87 18.90
CA VAL A 135 6.56 -0.35 18.42
C VAL A 135 7.21 -0.85 17.13
N GLY A 136 7.33 -2.16 16.99
CA GLY A 136 7.85 -2.83 15.81
C GLY A 136 6.84 -3.82 15.27
N GLU A 137 6.67 -3.80 13.95
CA GLU A 137 5.89 -4.80 13.22
C GLU A 137 6.85 -5.70 12.43
N LEU A 138 6.61 -7.01 12.51
CA LEU A 138 7.43 -8.01 11.83
C LEU A 138 6.61 -8.72 10.77
N LYS A 139 7.19 -8.92 9.59
CA LYS A 139 6.61 -9.69 8.49
C LYS A 139 7.61 -10.72 7.99
N THR A 140 7.16 -11.70 7.21
CA THR A 140 8.07 -12.67 6.62
C THR A 140 8.65 -12.14 5.31
N PHE A 141 9.98 -12.23 5.14
CA PHE A 141 10.68 -11.73 3.95
C PHE A 141 10.31 -12.43 2.64
N TRP A 142 9.64 -13.57 2.69
CA TRP A 142 9.15 -14.26 1.49
C TRP A 142 7.71 -13.89 1.13
N THR A 143 7.00 -13.13 1.96
CA THR A 143 5.66 -12.62 1.66
C THR A 143 5.61 -11.10 1.53
N VAL A 144 6.57 -10.39 2.13
CA VAL A 144 6.72 -8.93 2.06
C VAL A 144 8.19 -8.61 1.73
N LEU A 145 8.42 -7.91 0.61
CA LEU A 145 9.75 -7.55 0.10
C LEU A 145 9.96 -6.04 0.29
N LEU A 146 10.37 -5.61 1.48
CA LEU A 146 10.50 -4.18 1.81
C LEU A 146 11.54 -3.47 0.93
N GLU A 147 12.59 -4.18 0.55
CA GLU A 147 13.67 -3.72 -0.33
C GLU A 147 13.19 -3.28 -1.72
N ASP A 148 12.09 -3.83 -2.22
CA ASP A 148 11.54 -3.51 -3.54
C ASP A 148 10.71 -2.22 -3.54
N TYR A 149 10.39 -1.70 -2.35
CA TYR A 149 9.48 -0.56 -2.20
C TYR A 149 10.11 0.62 -1.45
N PRO A 150 11.24 1.19 -1.90
CA PRO A 150 11.79 2.40 -1.29
C PRO A 150 10.84 3.59 -1.47
N VAL A 151 10.66 4.37 -0.40
CA VAL A 151 9.72 5.51 -0.37
C VAL A 151 10.13 6.66 -1.30
N ASN A 152 11.41 6.79 -1.61
CA ASN A 152 11.94 7.85 -2.47
C ASN A 152 11.67 7.64 -3.97
N GLU A 153 11.13 6.49 -4.36
CA GLU A 153 10.64 6.22 -5.72
C GLU A 153 9.18 6.67 -5.93
N GLY A 154 8.58 7.28 -4.91
CA GLY A 154 7.31 7.98 -5.00
C GLY A 154 6.09 7.16 -4.55
N PRO A 155 4.91 7.80 -4.49
CA PRO A 155 3.71 7.21 -3.88
C PRO A 155 3.22 5.92 -4.54
N ALA A 156 3.43 5.76 -5.86
CA ALA A 156 3.01 4.55 -6.55
C ALA A 156 3.86 3.35 -6.16
N ASN A 157 5.16 3.56 -5.95
CA ASN A 157 6.07 2.50 -5.55
C ASN A 157 5.75 2.01 -4.13
N ILE A 158 5.53 2.92 -3.17
CA ILE A 158 5.27 2.53 -1.78
C ILE A 158 3.84 2.01 -1.54
N ALA A 159 2.93 2.15 -2.51
CA ALA A 159 1.52 1.84 -2.33
C ALA A 159 1.20 0.39 -1.93
N PRO A 160 1.87 -0.64 -2.48
CA PRO A 160 1.70 -2.02 -2.03
C PRO A 160 2.00 -2.20 -0.53
N MET A 161 2.83 -1.34 0.06
CA MET A 161 3.20 -1.38 1.48
C MET A 161 2.24 -0.64 2.40
N GLN A 162 1.24 0.08 1.86
CA GLN A 162 0.29 0.84 2.66
C GLN A 162 -0.42 0.02 3.74
N PRO A 163 -0.88 -1.23 3.52
CA PRO A 163 -1.53 -1.99 4.59
C PRO A 163 -0.58 -2.33 5.74
N HIS A 164 0.70 -2.57 5.44
CA HIS A 164 1.71 -2.89 6.45
C HIS A 164 2.12 -1.66 7.26
N PHE A 165 2.36 -0.52 6.60
CA PHE A 165 2.59 0.74 7.29
C PHE A 165 1.34 1.25 8.02
N GLY A 166 0.14 0.99 7.49
CA GLY A 166 -1.13 1.31 8.12
C GLY A 166 -1.28 0.60 9.47
N GLN A 167 -0.93 -0.69 9.52
CA GLN A 167 -0.88 -1.46 10.76
C GLN A 167 0.09 -0.85 11.78
N LEU A 168 1.34 -0.60 11.37
CA LEU A 168 2.35 0.02 12.22
C LEU A 168 1.90 1.39 12.75
N VAL A 169 1.36 2.24 11.86
CA VAL A 169 0.84 3.56 12.22
C VAL A 169 -0.31 3.45 13.21
N SER A 170 -1.22 2.47 13.06
CA SER A 170 -2.30 2.23 14.01
C SER A 170 -1.74 1.96 15.42
N TYR A 171 -0.69 1.15 15.54
CA TYR A 171 -0.01 0.91 16.82
C TYR A 171 0.65 2.17 17.38
N MET A 172 1.39 2.91 16.55
CA MET A 172 2.05 4.15 16.96
C MET A 172 1.02 5.15 17.51
N ARG A 173 -0.12 5.31 16.82
CA ARG A 173 -1.18 6.24 17.21
C ARG A 173 -1.86 5.83 18.51
N THR A 174 -2.28 4.57 18.61
CA THR A 174 -2.97 4.03 19.79
C THR A 174 -2.12 4.19 21.06
N ASN A 175 -0.80 4.07 20.92
CA ASN A 175 0.15 4.20 22.02
C ASN A 175 0.79 5.60 22.16
N ARG A 176 0.34 6.57 21.35
CA ARG A 176 0.87 7.96 21.30
C ARG A 176 2.39 8.01 21.12
N LEU A 177 2.92 7.16 20.25
CA LEU A 177 4.34 7.01 19.99
C LEU A 177 4.76 7.78 18.75
N LYS A 178 5.98 8.33 18.83
CA LYS A 178 6.63 9.01 17.71
C LYS A 178 7.39 8.06 16.80
N TYR A 179 7.87 6.94 17.33
CA TYR A 179 8.78 6.04 16.62
C TYR A 179 8.20 4.63 16.50
N GLY A 180 8.40 4.02 15.33
CA GLY A 180 8.12 2.62 15.09
C GLY A 180 8.95 2.07 13.94
N PHE A 181 8.93 0.76 13.73
CA PHE A 181 9.66 0.15 12.61
C PHE A 181 8.88 -1.02 12.00
N LEU A 182 9.13 -1.28 10.73
CA LEU A 182 8.63 -2.45 10.01
C LEU A 182 9.84 -3.26 9.55
N SER A 183 9.93 -4.53 9.94
CA SER A 183 11.04 -5.40 9.56
C SER A 183 10.56 -6.71 8.96
N THR A 184 11.29 -7.19 7.97
CA THR A 184 11.16 -8.56 7.45
C THR A 184 12.32 -9.44 7.90
N TYR A 185 13.06 -9.01 8.92
CA TYR A 185 14.41 -9.48 9.27
C TYR A 185 15.46 -9.12 8.20
N ARG A 186 15.24 -9.52 6.93
CA ARG A 186 16.13 -9.22 5.80
C ARG A 186 16.29 -7.73 5.53
N SER A 187 15.22 -7.00 5.70
CA SER A 187 15.15 -5.57 5.45
C SER A 187 14.33 -4.90 6.53
N THR A 188 14.73 -3.71 6.95
CA THR A 188 14.04 -2.95 8.00
C THR A 188 13.87 -1.49 7.60
N VAL A 189 12.66 -0.97 7.75
CA VAL A 189 12.32 0.44 7.56
C VAL A 189 11.98 1.05 8.93
N PHE A 190 12.71 2.09 9.31
CA PHE A 190 12.46 2.87 10.52
C PHE A 190 11.51 4.02 10.21
N VAL A 191 10.55 4.28 11.10
CA VAL A 191 9.51 5.28 10.92
C VAL A 191 9.53 6.27 12.08
N ARG A 192 9.52 7.56 11.76
CA ARG A 192 9.21 8.62 12.73
C ARG A 192 7.98 9.40 12.31
N ARG A 193 7.15 9.76 13.28
CA ARG A 193 6.00 10.64 13.09
C ARG A 193 6.44 12.08 13.35
N THR A 194 6.33 12.94 12.35
CA THR A 194 6.66 14.37 12.46
C THR A 194 5.45 15.28 12.37
N GLY A 195 4.28 14.72 12.06
CA GLY A 195 3.01 15.42 12.05
C GLY A 195 1.82 14.46 12.10
N ASP A 196 0.63 15.02 12.21
CA ASP A 196 -0.62 14.25 12.29
C ASP A 196 -0.81 13.38 11.03
N PHE A 197 -0.38 13.93 9.90
CA PHE A 197 -0.43 13.37 8.56
C PHE A 197 0.96 13.24 7.93
N ARG A 198 2.01 13.05 8.73
CA ARG A 198 3.39 12.98 8.22
C ARG A 198 4.21 11.91 8.95
N PHE A 199 4.55 10.86 8.20
CA PHE A 199 5.38 9.74 8.64
C PHE A 199 6.60 9.66 7.74
N GLU A 200 7.78 9.75 8.34
CA GLU A 200 9.05 9.74 7.63
C GLU A 200 9.72 8.38 7.82
N LEU A 201 10.05 7.75 6.71
CA LEU A 201 10.55 6.38 6.57
C LEU A 201 12.03 6.43 6.18
N SER A 202 12.89 5.67 6.86
CA SER A 202 14.22 5.39 6.32
C SER A 202 14.11 4.64 4.98
N LEU A 203 15.15 4.70 4.17
CA LEU A 203 15.30 3.69 3.11
C LEU A 203 15.43 2.30 3.76
N PRO A 204 15.06 1.22 3.06
CA PRO A 204 15.17 -0.13 3.60
C PRO A 204 16.62 -0.48 3.95
N ILE A 205 16.86 -0.87 5.21
CA ILE A 205 18.18 -1.27 5.72
C ILE A 205 18.31 -2.78 5.67
N HIS A 206 19.24 -3.28 4.87
CA HIS A 206 19.48 -4.71 4.70
C HIS A 206 20.16 -5.34 5.94
N GLU A 207 19.87 -6.61 6.21
CA GLU A 207 20.41 -7.37 7.34
C GLU A 207 21.95 -7.46 7.33
N GLN A 208 22.54 -7.44 6.13
CA GLN A 208 23.99 -7.43 5.89
C GLN A 208 24.60 -6.02 5.77
N ALA A 209 23.85 -4.95 6.06
CA ALA A 209 24.41 -3.61 6.07
C ALA A 209 25.47 -3.46 7.17
N THR A 210 26.52 -2.68 6.89
CA THR A 210 27.62 -2.41 7.83
C THR A 210 27.88 -0.91 8.05
N ASN A 211 27.23 -0.03 7.27
CA ASN A 211 27.46 1.42 7.37
C ASN A 211 26.20 2.24 7.06
N PRO A 212 25.33 2.48 8.05
CA PRO A 212 25.30 1.84 9.37
C PRO A 212 24.80 0.39 9.26
N SER A 213 25.19 -0.44 10.24
CA SER A 213 24.60 -1.76 10.40
C SER A 213 23.17 -1.70 10.93
N LEU A 214 22.44 -2.81 10.81
CA LEU A 214 21.08 -2.90 11.37
C LEU A 214 21.07 -2.68 12.89
N ARG A 215 22.03 -3.24 13.63
CA ARG A 215 22.13 -3.08 15.09
C ARG A 215 22.50 -1.65 15.48
N GLN A 216 23.39 -0.99 14.73
CA GLN A 216 23.68 0.44 14.92
C GLN A 216 22.41 1.28 14.74
N CYS A 217 21.61 0.99 13.70
CA CYS A 217 20.32 1.65 13.49
C CYS A 217 19.41 1.48 14.71
N PHE A 218 19.28 0.27 15.26
CA PHE A 218 18.45 0.04 16.45
C PHE A 218 18.96 0.75 17.70
N VAL A 219 20.29 0.78 17.94
CA VAL A 219 20.86 1.58 19.04
C VAL A 219 20.46 3.05 18.89
N ALA A 220 20.79 3.67 17.76
CA ALA A 220 20.45 5.06 17.51
C ALA A 220 18.93 5.33 17.58
N PHE A 221 18.11 4.37 17.15
CA PHE A 221 16.66 4.47 17.21
C PHE A 221 16.13 4.45 18.65
N CYS A 222 16.66 3.57 19.51
CA CYS A 222 16.37 3.58 20.95
C CYS A 222 16.75 4.92 21.59
N LEU A 223 17.91 5.49 21.22
CA LEU A 223 18.34 6.80 21.70
C LEU A 223 17.34 7.91 21.31
N LEU A 224 16.96 7.98 20.04
CA LEU A 224 15.98 8.96 19.54
C LEU A 224 14.63 8.83 20.26
N ALA A 225 14.13 7.60 20.40
CA ALA A 225 12.87 7.34 21.08
C ALA A 225 12.91 7.64 22.57
N SER A 226 14.06 7.50 23.23
CA SER A 226 14.22 7.85 24.64
C SER A 226 14.16 9.36 24.90
N GLN A 227 14.60 10.17 23.93
CA GLN A 227 14.64 11.63 24.03
C GLN A 227 13.27 12.27 23.72
N ASP A 228 12.57 11.76 22.70
CA ASP A 228 11.32 12.36 22.20
C ASP A 228 10.31 11.29 21.71
N GLY A 229 10.02 10.31 22.56
CA GLY A 229 9.27 9.11 22.18
C GLY A 229 7.76 9.29 22.00
N LYS A 230 7.18 10.43 22.40
CA LYS A 230 5.72 10.61 22.42
C LYS A 230 5.26 11.62 21.38
N TYR A 231 4.09 11.35 20.81
CA TYR A 231 3.42 12.24 19.88
C TYR A 231 1.95 12.37 20.25
N LYS A 232 1.45 13.60 20.34
CA LYS A 232 0.04 13.90 20.64
C LYS A 232 -0.62 14.51 19.41
N GLU A 233 -1.68 13.87 18.95
CA GLU A 233 -2.48 14.33 17.80
C GLU A 233 -3.22 15.62 18.15
N ALA A 234 -3.51 16.45 17.13
CA ALA A 234 -4.35 17.62 17.33
C ALA A 234 -5.78 17.21 17.75
N PRO A 235 -6.50 18.04 18.53
CA PRO A 235 -7.85 17.71 19.00
C PRO A 235 -8.87 17.46 17.89
N ASP A 236 -8.68 18.06 16.72
CA ASP A 236 -9.52 17.97 15.53
C ASP A 236 -9.03 16.91 14.53
N PHE A 237 -8.00 16.14 14.89
CA PHE A 237 -7.46 15.09 14.04
C PHE A 237 -8.49 13.98 13.81
N ASN A 238 -8.79 13.71 12.54
CA ASN A 238 -9.66 12.60 12.13
C ASN A 238 -8.81 11.46 11.53
N PRO A 239 -8.69 10.30 12.20
CA PRO A 239 -7.87 9.19 11.74
C PRO A 239 -8.35 8.55 10.44
N ALA A 240 -9.64 8.65 10.10
CA ALA A 240 -10.14 8.14 8.83
C ALA A 240 -9.42 8.80 7.65
N ARG A 241 -8.98 10.06 7.79
CA ARG A 241 -8.23 10.81 6.77
C ARG A 241 -6.88 10.19 6.44
N LEU A 242 -6.29 9.37 7.31
CA LEU A 242 -5.08 8.62 7.00
C LEU A 242 -5.31 7.59 5.90
N LYS A 243 -6.51 7.00 5.84
CA LYS A 243 -6.88 6.04 4.79
C LYS A 243 -7.29 6.75 3.50
N ILE A 244 -7.70 8.01 3.59
CA ILE A 244 -8.26 8.73 2.46
C ILE A 244 -7.13 9.25 1.55
N PRO A 245 -7.11 8.83 0.28
CA PRO A 245 -6.09 9.27 -0.67
C PRO A 245 -6.17 10.74 -1.06
N PHE A 246 -7.32 11.40 -0.89
CA PHE A 246 -7.54 12.78 -1.32
C PHE A 246 -8.49 13.57 -0.42
N GLU A 247 -8.38 14.90 -0.46
CA GLU A 247 -9.30 15.80 0.24
C GLU A 247 -9.88 16.88 -0.68
N PRO A 248 -11.13 17.35 -0.41
CA PRO A 248 -12.04 16.88 0.64
C PRO A 248 -12.51 15.44 0.39
N PHE A 249 -12.79 14.67 1.45
CA PHE A 249 -13.33 13.31 1.35
C PHE A 249 -14.57 13.34 0.46
N VAL A 250 -14.46 12.79 -0.75
CA VAL A 250 -15.60 12.73 -1.67
C VAL A 250 -16.24 11.37 -1.49
N GLN A 251 -17.31 11.36 -0.72
CA GLN A 251 -18.31 10.30 -0.80
C GLN A 251 -18.84 10.31 -2.23
N ALA A 252 -18.94 9.14 -2.88
CA ALA A 252 -19.66 9.00 -4.13
C ALA A 252 -21.02 9.70 -4.03
N SER A 253 -21.42 10.46 -5.04
CA SER A 253 -22.66 11.24 -5.02
C SER A 253 -23.83 10.35 -4.63
N MET A 254 -24.51 10.72 -3.54
CA MET A 254 -25.74 10.05 -3.10
C MET A 254 -26.98 10.50 -3.87
N ARG A 255 -26.85 11.54 -4.71
CA ARG A 255 -27.95 11.99 -5.57
C ARG A 255 -28.17 10.98 -6.69
N PRO A 256 -29.42 10.83 -7.20
CA PRO A 256 -29.67 10.18 -8.49
C PRO A 256 -28.60 10.66 -9.48
N SER A 257 -27.73 9.75 -9.95
CA SER A 257 -26.63 10.16 -10.82
C SER A 257 -27.20 10.87 -12.06
N PRO A 258 -26.51 11.84 -12.68
CA PRO A 258 -26.97 12.41 -13.94
C PRO A 258 -27.14 11.33 -15.03
N PHE A 259 -26.39 10.21 -14.93
CA PHE A 259 -26.57 9.01 -15.75
C PHE A 259 -27.93 8.30 -15.54
N ARG A 260 -28.63 8.59 -14.45
CA ARG A 260 -29.98 8.09 -14.15
C ARG A 260 -31.07 8.80 -14.98
N ASN A 261 -30.80 9.99 -15.50
CA ASN A 261 -31.77 10.76 -16.27
C ASN A 261 -31.78 10.37 -17.76
N GLU A 262 -30.87 9.51 -18.22
CA GLU A 262 -30.94 8.84 -19.52
C GLU A 262 -31.81 7.57 -19.48
N VAL A 263 -32.64 7.41 -18.45
CA VAL A 263 -33.76 6.46 -18.50
C VAL A 263 -34.84 7.07 -19.37
N ALA A 264 -34.67 6.98 -20.69
CA ALA A 264 -35.85 6.82 -21.54
C ALA A 264 -36.65 5.67 -20.93
N THR A 265 -37.90 5.93 -20.55
CA THR A 265 -38.84 4.92 -20.04
C THR A 265 -38.61 3.61 -20.77
N LYS A 266 -38.17 2.57 -20.04
CA LYS A 266 -37.84 1.22 -20.53
C LYS A 266 -39.05 0.55 -21.20
N THR A 267 -39.47 1.03 -22.37
CA THR A 267 -40.67 0.55 -23.08
C THR A 267 -40.33 -0.41 -24.23
N ASN A 268 -39.08 -0.49 -24.71
CA ASN A 268 -38.78 -1.18 -25.98
C ASN A 268 -37.63 -2.20 -25.99
N THR A 269 -37.03 -2.58 -24.85
CA THR A 269 -36.10 -3.75 -24.82
C THR A 269 -36.86 -5.00 -24.36
N PRO A 270 -36.67 -6.18 -24.99
CA PRO A 270 -37.21 -7.44 -24.50
C PRO A 270 -36.80 -7.60 -23.04
N ARG A 271 -37.77 -7.62 -22.12
CA ARG A 271 -37.49 -7.84 -20.70
C ARG A 271 -36.98 -9.26 -20.56
N GLU A 272 -35.68 -9.43 -20.36
CA GLU A 272 -35.22 -10.62 -19.67
C GLU A 272 -35.93 -10.66 -18.32
N ALA A 273 -36.46 -11.82 -17.94
CA ALA A 273 -37.10 -11.96 -16.65
C ALA A 273 -36.03 -11.83 -15.55
N MET A 274 -36.40 -11.20 -14.43
CA MET A 274 -35.58 -11.30 -13.21
C MET A 274 -35.52 -12.77 -12.78
N GLY A 275 -34.34 -13.22 -12.36
CA GLY A 275 -34.06 -14.61 -11.99
C GLY A 275 -32.98 -14.72 -10.92
N SER A 276 -32.46 -15.94 -10.72
CA SER A 276 -31.41 -16.23 -9.72
C SER A 276 -30.09 -15.50 -9.99
N GLU A 277 -29.88 -15.05 -11.21
CA GLU A 277 -28.67 -14.35 -11.64
C GLU A 277 -28.83 -12.81 -11.60
N SER A 278 -29.95 -12.31 -11.07
CA SER A 278 -30.20 -10.88 -10.98
C SER A 278 -29.54 -10.26 -9.74
N ILE A 279 -29.00 -9.05 -9.91
CA ILE A 279 -28.60 -8.16 -8.82
C ILE A 279 -29.53 -6.97 -8.82
N LEU A 280 -30.27 -6.78 -7.71
CA LEU A 280 -31.12 -5.62 -7.48
C LEU A 280 -30.33 -4.60 -6.63
N PHE A 281 -30.31 -3.35 -7.09
CA PHE A 281 -29.55 -2.30 -6.44
C PHE A 281 -30.26 -0.94 -6.51
N GLY A 282 -29.86 -0.03 -5.65
CA GLY A 282 -30.50 1.27 -5.53
C GLY A 282 -29.72 2.25 -4.66
N GLY A 283 -30.42 3.27 -4.19
CA GLY A 283 -29.88 4.23 -3.23
C GLY A 283 -29.73 3.64 -1.82
N GLU A 284 -29.39 4.50 -0.86
CA GLU A 284 -29.21 4.11 0.55
C GLU A 284 -30.54 3.83 1.29
N ASP A 285 -31.68 4.16 0.69
CA ASP A 285 -33.02 3.94 1.25
C ASP A 285 -33.41 2.46 1.35
N GLY A 286 -32.58 1.55 0.83
CA GLY A 286 -32.83 0.11 0.82
C GLY A 286 -33.88 -0.29 -0.21
N VAL A 287 -34.30 0.63 -1.09
CA VAL A 287 -35.26 0.38 -2.16
C VAL A 287 -34.49 0.09 -3.44
N ALA A 288 -34.71 -1.09 -4.02
CA ALA A 288 -34.16 -1.41 -5.33
C ALA A 288 -34.79 -0.49 -6.39
N GLN A 289 -33.94 0.26 -7.08
CA GLN A 289 -34.34 1.20 -8.13
C GLN A 289 -33.96 0.66 -9.51
N GLU A 290 -32.94 -0.19 -9.57
CA GLU A 290 -32.42 -0.80 -10.78
C GLU A 290 -32.11 -2.28 -10.55
N TRP A 291 -31.97 -3.02 -11.64
CA TRP A 291 -31.54 -4.41 -11.59
C TRP A 291 -30.77 -4.78 -12.86
N VAL A 292 -29.97 -5.83 -12.77
CA VAL A 292 -29.20 -6.36 -13.89
C VAL A 292 -29.08 -7.88 -13.81
N ASN A 293 -29.12 -8.57 -14.96
CA ASN A 293 -28.82 -10.00 -15.05
C ASN A 293 -27.33 -10.24 -15.32
N CYS A 294 -26.73 -11.13 -14.53
CA CYS A 294 -25.35 -11.56 -14.72
C CYS A 294 -25.29 -12.73 -15.70
N HIS A 295 -24.70 -12.51 -16.88
CA HIS A 295 -24.61 -13.52 -17.93
C HIS A 295 -23.37 -14.40 -17.78
N ARG A 296 -22.24 -13.80 -17.40
CA ARG A 296 -20.96 -14.51 -17.30
C ARG A 296 -20.11 -13.94 -16.18
N LEU A 297 -19.60 -14.80 -15.31
CA LEU A 297 -18.60 -14.42 -14.32
C LEU A 297 -17.24 -14.25 -14.99
N ILE A 298 -16.62 -13.07 -14.85
CA ILE A 298 -15.26 -12.80 -15.34
C ILE A 298 -14.23 -13.11 -14.26
N LYS A 299 -14.46 -12.62 -13.03
CA LYS A 299 -13.53 -12.74 -11.91
C LYS A 299 -14.29 -12.71 -10.60
N VAL A 300 -13.94 -13.57 -9.65
CA VAL A 300 -14.54 -13.60 -8.32
C VAL A 300 -13.47 -13.75 -7.24
N SER A 301 -13.73 -13.13 -6.10
CA SER A 301 -13.08 -13.35 -4.81
C SER A 301 -14.13 -13.23 -3.70
N HIS A 302 -13.76 -13.54 -2.46
CA HIS A 302 -14.66 -13.37 -1.31
C HIS A 302 -15.16 -11.93 -1.08
N THR A 303 -14.50 -10.92 -1.68
CA THR A 303 -14.81 -9.50 -1.42
C THR A 303 -15.11 -8.68 -2.67
N LYS A 304 -15.00 -9.27 -3.86
CA LYS A 304 -15.16 -8.57 -5.15
C LYS A 304 -15.56 -9.56 -6.24
N ALA A 305 -16.45 -9.15 -7.14
CA ALA A 305 -16.84 -9.94 -8.31
C ALA A 305 -17.03 -9.04 -9.56
N LEU A 306 -16.70 -9.56 -10.73
CA LEU A 306 -16.91 -8.93 -12.03
C LEU A 306 -17.76 -9.84 -12.89
N TYR A 307 -18.86 -9.30 -13.44
CA TYR A 307 -19.77 -10.01 -14.33
C TYR A 307 -19.92 -9.28 -15.65
N GLU A 308 -20.08 -10.02 -16.74
CA GLU A 308 -20.66 -9.49 -17.97
C GLU A 308 -22.17 -9.44 -17.83
N VAL A 309 -22.72 -8.30 -18.24
CA VAL A 309 -24.13 -7.98 -18.12
C VAL A 309 -24.61 -7.24 -19.38
N THR A 310 -25.92 -7.14 -19.54
CA THR A 310 -26.53 -6.24 -20.51
C THR A 310 -27.17 -5.05 -19.80
N TRP A 311 -26.82 -3.84 -20.22
CA TRP A 311 -27.39 -2.60 -19.70
C TRP A 311 -27.95 -1.77 -20.85
N ASN A 312 -29.24 -1.43 -20.80
CA ASN A 312 -29.96 -0.72 -21.88
C ASN A 312 -29.76 -1.36 -23.27
N GLY A 313 -29.76 -2.70 -23.33
CA GLY A 313 -29.55 -3.47 -24.57
C GLY A 313 -28.11 -3.48 -25.09
N GLN A 314 -27.15 -2.93 -24.33
CA GLN A 314 -25.74 -2.88 -24.69
C GLN A 314 -24.88 -3.74 -23.75
N PRO A 315 -23.78 -4.33 -24.24
CA PRO A 315 -22.83 -5.04 -23.39
C PRO A 315 -22.21 -4.12 -22.33
N ALA A 316 -22.20 -4.57 -21.07
CA ALA A 316 -21.66 -3.86 -19.92
C ALA A 316 -20.94 -4.82 -18.96
N ILE A 317 -20.19 -4.25 -18.03
CA ILE A 317 -19.53 -4.95 -16.93
C ILE A 317 -20.13 -4.47 -15.61
N ALA A 318 -20.58 -5.42 -14.79
CA ALA A 318 -20.95 -5.18 -13.41
C ALA A 318 -19.77 -5.50 -12.49
N LYS A 319 -19.22 -4.48 -11.82
CA LYS A 319 -18.23 -4.64 -10.75
C LYS A 319 -18.96 -4.60 -9.41
N CYS A 320 -18.73 -5.58 -8.55
CA CYS A 320 -19.36 -5.70 -7.23
C CYS A 320 -18.29 -5.73 -6.13
N TRP A 321 -18.53 -5.02 -5.03
CA TRP A 321 -17.66 -4.98 -3.85
C TRP A 321 -18.44 -5.31 -2.60
N SER A 322 -17.86 -6.12 -1.72
CA SER A 322 -18.42 -6.32 -0.38
C SER A 322 -18.17 -5.07 0.47
N ASN A 323 -18.83 -4.99 1.63
CA ASN A 323 -18.62 -3.87 2.56
C ASN A 323 -17.16 -3.75 3.01
N ALA A 324 -16.41 -4.86 3.07
CA ALA A 324 -14.99 -4.86 3.41
C ALA A 324 -14.12 -4.13 2.37
N ARG A 325 -14.63 -3.93 1.14
CA ARG A 325 -13.96 -3.22 0.04
C ARG A 325 -14.68 -1.93 -0.35
N HIS A 326 -15.53 -1.38 0.52
CA HIS A 326 -16.30 -0.17 0.26
C HIS A 326 -15.43 1.01 -0.21
N GLN A 327 -14.22 1.14 0.34
CA GLN A 327 -13.32 2.22 -0.03
C GLN A 327 -12.89 2.18 -1.51
N GLY A 328 -12.61 0.99 -2.07
CA GLY A 328 -12.28 0.83 -3.49
C GLY A 328 -13.45 1.25 -4.40
N TYR A 329 -14.68 0.86 -4.02
CA TYR A 329 -15.90 1.31 -4.69
C TYR A 329 -16.02 2.85 -4.68
N VAL A 330 -15.83 3.49 -3.54
CA VAL A 330 -15.92 4.96 -3.42
C VAL A 330 -14.87 5.66 -4.29
N HIS A 331 -13.62 5.18 -4.28
CA HIS A 331 -12.56 5.76 -5.10
C HIS A 331 -12.88 5.69 -6.59
N GLU A 332 -13.32 4.53 -7.07
CA GLU A 332 -13.56 4.34 -8.50
C GLU A 332 -14.78 5.14 -8.96
N VAL A 333 -15.90 5.09 -8.22
CA VAL A 333 -17.10 5.86 -8.56
C VAL A 333 -16.84 7.35 -8.52
N SER A 334 -16.19 7.87 -7.46
CA SER A 334 -15.90 9.30 -7.36
C SER A 334 -14.94 9.80 -8.46
N THR A 335 -14.08 8.92 -8.98
CA THR A 335 -13.24 9.21 -10.15
C THR A 335 -14.08 9.40 -11.39
N TYR A 336 -14.97 8.46 -11.70
CA TYR A 336 -15.87 8.59 -12.84
C TYR A 336 -16.83 9.79 -12.73
N GLU A 337 -17.33 10.10 -11.53
CA GLU A 337 -18.17 11.28 -11.31
C GLU A 337 -17.42 12.59 -11.60
N ARG A 338 -16.14 12.69 -11.20
CA ARG A 338 -15.31 13.86 -11.51
C ARG A 338 -14.95 13.96 -12.98
N LEU A 339 -14.66 12.82 -13.63
CA LEU A 339 -14.44 12.78 -15.07
C LEU A 339 -15.68 13.29 -15.82
N TYR A 340 -16.88 12.88 -15.38
CA TYR A 340 -18.14 13.38 -15.93
C TYR A 340 -18.37 14.87 -15.67
N GLN A 341 -18.04 15.36 -14.47
CA GLN A 341 -18.12 16.80 -14.17
C GLN A 341 -17.17 17.63 -15.03
N LEU A 342 -16.01 17.07 -15.39
CA LEU A 342 -15.03 17.72 -16.25
C LEU A 342 -15.46 17.71 -17.73
N GLU A 343 -16.00 16.58 -18.21
CA GLU A 343 -16.49 16.41 -19.58
C GLU A 343 -17.69 15.45 -19.59
N PRO A 344 -18.94 15.97 -19.61
CA PRO A 344 -20.14 15.14 -19.60
C PRO A 344 -20.29 14.21 -20.79
N ALA A 345 -19.69 14.55 -21.95
CA ALA A 345 -19.65 13.68 -23.11
C ALA A 345 -18.75 12.44 -22.90
N GLY A 346 -17.94 12.44 -21.84
CA GLY A 346 -16.94 11.42 -21.55
C GLY A 346 -15.65 11.59 -22.34
N PHE A 347 -14.70 10.69 -22.07
CA PHE A 347 -13.42 10.64 -22.76
C PHE A 347 -13.29 9.31 -23.50
N GLU A 348 -12.74 9.33 -24.71
CA GLU A 348 -12.57 8.14 -25.55
C GLU A 348 -11.68 7.05 -24.92
N PHE A 349 -10.82 7.44 -23.99
CA PHE A 349 -9.85 6.57 -23.32
C PHE A 349 -10.26 6.10 -21.91
N PHE A 350 -11.49 6.41 -21.48
CA PHE A 350 -12.06 5.87 -20.24
C PHE A 350 -13.37 5.13 -20.54
N ALA A 351 -13.61 4.01 -19.85
CA ALA A 351 -14.86 3.29 -19.99
C ALA A 351 -16.01 4.12 -19.37
N PRO A 352 -17.10 4.43 -20.09
CA PRO A 352 -18.20 5.21 -19.51
C PRO A 352 -18.90 4.50 -18.35
N LEU A 353 -18.97 5.17 -17.19
CA LEU A 353 -19.83 4.79 -16.07
C LEU A 353 -21.30 4.91 -16.50
N GLN A 354 -22.08 3.85 -16.32
CA GLN A 354 -23.50 3.80 -16.65
C GLN A 354 -24.37 4.07 -15.42
N THR A 355 -24.09 3.38 -14.32
CA THR A 355 -24.80 3.55 -13.05
C THR A 355 -24.03 2.89 -11.91
N HIS A 356 -24.41 3.18 -10.68
CA HIS A 356 -23.87 2.52 -9.49
C HIS A 356 -24.89 2.60 -8.35
N GLY A 357 -24.67 1.80 -7.30
CA GLY A 357 -25.52 1.84 -6.12
C GLY A 357 -25.20 0.74 -5.12
N LYS A 358 -26.03 0.68 -4.09
CA LYS A 358 -25.97 -0.33 -3.04
C LYS A 358 -26.76 -1.56 -3.45
N ILE A 359 -26.20 -2.74 -3.24
CA ILE A 359 -26.88 -4.00 -3.50
C ILE A 359 -27.95 -4.20 -2.41
N VAL A 360 -29.20 -4.31 -2.86
CA VAL A 360 -30.39 -4.48 -2.01
C VAL A 360 -30.72 -5.96 -1.90
N CYS A 361 -30.67 -6.70 -3.02
CA CYS A 361 -30.96 -8.12 -3.07
C CYS A 361 -30.17 -8.80 -4.18
N SER A 362 -29.53 -9.92 -3.87
CA SER A 362 -28.86 -10.78 -4.84
C SER A 362 -28.57 -12.15 -4.22
N SER A 363 -28.73 -13.22 -5.00
CA SER A 363 -28.27 -14.58 -4.64
C SER A 363 -26.81 -14.84 -5.00
N ILE A 364 -26.23 -14.04 -5.90
CA ILE A 364 -24.87 -14.25 -6.43
C ILE A 364 -23.82 -13.34 -5.79
N PHE A 365 -24.21 -12.17 -5.29
CA PHE A 365 -23.35 -11.28 -4.52
C PHE A 365 -24.17 -10.58 -3.43
N PRO A 366 -24.32 -11.18 -2.24
CA PRO A 366 -25.46 -10.91 -1.36
C PRO A 366 -25.49 -9.52 -0.71
N LYS A 367 -24.35 -8.85 -0.55
CA LYS A 367 -24.30 -7.54 0.12
C LYS A 367 -23.11 -6.70 -0.33
N GLY A 368 -23.34 -5.40 -0.48
CA GLY A 368 -22.30 -4.42 -0.73
C GLY A 368 -22.72 -3.40 -1.77
N HIS A 369 -21.84 -3.14 -2.73
CA HIS A 369 -22.01 -2.09 -3.73
C HIS A 369 -21.76 -2.64 -5.13
N ILE A 370 -22.38 -2.02 -6.12
CA ILE A 370 -22.26 -2.37 -7.53
C ILE A 370 -22.05 -1.11 -8.37
N MET A 371 -21.23 -1.25 -9.42
CA MET A 371 -21.02 -0.26 -10.46
C MET A 371 -21.16 -0.94 -11.82
N ILE A 372 -21.91 -0.32 -12.72
CA ILE A 372 -22.09 -0.76 -14.10
C ILE A 372 -21.29 0.18 -15.01
N VAL A 373 -20.33 -0.37 -15.75
CA VAL A 373 -19.53 0.36 -16.74
C VAL A 373 -19.76 -0.24 -18.12
N LYS A 374 -19.71 0.59 -19.17
CA LYS A 374 -19.82 0.09 -20.54
C LYS A 374 -18.69 -0.89 -20.82
N LYS A 375 -19.01 -2.03 -21.44
CA LYS A 375 -17.99 -3.00 -21.85
C LYS A 375 -17.25 -2.41 -23.06
N VAL A 376 -15.95 -2.26 -22.92
CA VAL A 376 -15.06 -1.80 -23.98
C VAL A 376 -14.39 -3.00 -24.67
N GLN A 377 -14.01 -2.83 -25.93
CA GLN A 377 -13.27 -3.85 -26.67
C GLN A 377 -11.78 -3.77 -26.34
N GLY A 378 -11.10 -4.90 -26.45
CA GLY A 378 -9.65 -4.98 -26.30
C GLY A 378 -9.21 -6.00 -25.27
N GLU A 379 -7.97 -6.45 -25.41
CA GLU A 379 -7.30 -7.29 -24.42
C GLU A 379 -6.38 -6.44 -23.53
N PRO A 380 -6.10 -6.88 -22.29
CA PRO A 380 -5.06 -6.28 -21.45
C PRO A 380 -3.72 -6.12 -22.18
N LEU A 381 -3.05 -4.99 -21.97
CA LEU A 381 -1.84 -4.64 -22.71
C LEU A 381 -0.68 -5.57 -22.38
N ASP A 382 -0.59 -6.07 -21.14
CA ASP A 382 0.44 -7.04 -20.71
C ASP A 382 0.44 -8.33 -21.53
N ARG A 383 -0.70 -8.73 -22.10
CA ARG A 383 -0.82 -9.93 -22.95
C ARG A 383 -0.39 -9.73 -24.39
N GLN A 384 -0.34 -8.49 -24.88
CA GLN A 384 -0.15 -8.20 -26.29
C GLN A 384 1.01 -7.22 -26.56
N TRP A 385 1.53 -6.52 -25.56
CA TRP A 385 2.52 -5.44 -25.70
C TRP A 385 3.70 -5.84 -26.59
N ASP A 386 4.27 -7.02 -26.34
CA ASP A 386 5.47 -7.50 -27.03
C ASP A 386 5.21 -7.88 -28.50
N LEU A 387 3.95 -8.13 -28.86
CA LEU A 387 3.51 -8.48 -30.21
C LEU A 387 3.15 -7.25 -31.06
N LEU A 388 2.93 -6.10 -30.44
CA LEU A 388 2.55 -4.87 -31.14
C LEU A 388 3.74 -4.21 -31.86
N SER A 389 3.47 -3.65 -33.04
CA SER A 389 4.44 -2.83 -33.77
C SER A 389 4.74 -1.51 -33.06
N SER A 390 5.82 -0.83 -33.46
CA SER A 390 6.19 0.48 -32.90
C SER A 390 5.07 1.51 -33.04
N ASP A 391 4.43 1.59 -34.21
CA ASP A 391 3.33 2.51 -34.49
C ASP A 391 2.14 2.33 -33.51
N HIS A 392 1.79 1.07 -33.20
CA HIS A 392 0.75 0.78 -32.22
C HIS A 392 1.19 1.19 -30.80
N ARG A 393 2.43 0.89 -30.42
CA ARG A 393 2.98 1.24 -29.09
C ARG A 393 3.04 2.76 -28.88
N ASP A 394 3.44 3.51 -29.91
CA ASP A 394 3.52 4.97 -29.85
C ASP A 394 2.13 5.60 -29.73
N HIS A 395 1.15 5.10 -30.49
CA HIS A 395 -0.26 5.51 -30.35
C HIS A 395 -0.81 5.24 -28.95
N ILE A 396 -0.54 4.06 -28.39
CA ILE A 396 -0.97 3.68 -27.04
C ILE A 396 -0.34 4.61 -26.01
N ARG A 397 0.97 4.84 -26.09
CA ARG A 397 1.69 5.75 -25.19
C ARG A 397 1.12 7.17 -25.24
N ALA A 398 0.90 7.72 -26.43
CA ALA A 398 0.33 9.05 -26.60
C ALA A 398 -1.10 9.14 -26.04
N THR A 399 -1.91 8.09 -26.22
CA THR A 399 -3.29 8.07 -25.71
C THR A 399 -3.34 7.96 -24.19
N ILE A 400 -2.49 7.11 -23.59
CA ILE A 400 -2.38 6.99 -22.13
C ILE A 400 -1.84 8.28 -21.52
N HIS A 401 -0.88 8.97 -22.16
CA HIS A 401 -0.41 10.26 -21.67
C HIS A 401 -1.55 11.27 -21.54
N LYS A 402 -2.43 11.37 -22.56
CA LYS A 402 -3.64 12.21 -22.49
C LYS A 402 -4.58 11.78 -21.37
N ALA A 403 -4.76 10.47 -21.17
CA ALA A 403 -5.59 9.96 -20.07
C ALA A 403 -5.04 10.39 -18.71
N VAL A 404 -3.73 10.27 -18.50
CA VAL A 404 -3.04 10.70 -17.27
C VAL A 404 -3.19 12.21 -17.08
N GLU A 405 -3.00 13.04 -18.11
CA GLU A 405 -3.23 14.49 -18.02
C GLU A 405 -4.65 14.83 -17.57
N VAL A 406 -5.66 14.09 -18.04
CA VAL A 406 -7.04 14.27 -17.59
C VAL A 406 -7.22 13.88 -16.13
N LEU A 407 -6.63 12.76 -15.68
CA LEU A 407 -6.63 12.39 -14.25
C LEU A 407 -5.97 13.47 -13.39
N ARG A 408 -4.88 14.08 -13.87
CA ARG A 408 -4.22 15.21 -13.20
C ARG A 408 -5.12 16.43 -13.08
N ARG A 409 -5.88 16.76 -14.12
CA ARG A 409 -6.83 17.89 -14.11
C ARG A 409 -7.93 17.73 -13.07
N ILE A 410 -8.36 16.51 -12.77
CA ILE A 410 -9.31 16.22 -11.66
C ILE A 410 -8.61 16.00 -10.31
N GLY A 411 -7.30 16.22 -10.25
CA GLY A 411 -6.48 16.18 -9.05
C GLY A 411 -6.07 14.78 -8.61
N TYR A 412 -6.04 13.80 -9.51
CA TYR A 412 -5.83 12.39 -9.21
C TYR A 412 -4.60 11.76 -9.90
N ILE A 413 -4.11 10.70 -9.25
CA ILE A 413 -3.08 9.79 -9.70
C ILE A 413 -3.63 8.37 -9.60
N SER A 414 -3.50 7.57 -10.66
CA SER A 414 -3.77 6.13 -10.62
C SER A 414 -2.51 5.39 -10.19
N VAL A 415 -2.56 4.78 -9.01
CA VAL A 415 -1.40 4.09 -8.46
C VAL A 415 -1.29 2.66 -8.98
N ASP A 416 -2.42 2.01 -9.22
CA ASP A 416 -2.46 0.70 -9.88
C ASP A 416 -2.64 0.86 -11.39
N SER A 417 -1.73 1.58 -12.03
CA SER A 417 -1.86 1.95 -13.44
C SER A 417 -1.21 0.95 -14.39
N GLY A 418 -0.74 -0.22 -13.95
CA GLY A 418 0.05 -1.15 -14.78
C GLY A 418 -0.61 -1.60 -16.09
N LYS A 419 0.17 -2.20 -17.00
CA LYS A 419 -0.29 -2.67 -18.33
C LYS A 419 -1.58 -3.52 -18.29
N HIS A 420 -1.80 -4.26 -17.21
CA HIS A 420 -2.99 -5.10 -17.01
C HIS A 420 -4.30 -4.29 -16.87
N ASN A 421 -4.22 -3.00 -16.53
CA ASN A 421 -5.33 -2.06 -16.41
C ASN A 421 -5.48 -1.14 -17.63
N VAL A 422 -4.76 -1.45 -18.72
CA VAL A 422 -4.93 -0.80 -20.03
C VAL A 422 -5.42 -1.83 -21.03
N LEU A 423 -6.60 -1.60 -21.59
CA LEU A 423 -7.18 -2.42 -22.65
C LEU A 423 -6.86 -1.82 -24.02
N TYR A 424 -6.44 -2.67 -24.96
CA TYR A 424 -6.15 -2.25 -26.32
C TYR A 424 -6.81 -3.16 -27.36
N ALA A 425 -7.48 -2.55 -28.33
CA ALA A 425 -8.09 -3.21 -29.48
C ALA A 425 -7.36 -2.81 -30.77
N PRO A 426 -6.48 -3.68 -31.33
CA PRO A 426 -5.68 -3.33 -32.51
C PRO A 426 -6.52 -2.97 -33.74
N GLY A 427 -7.66 -3.65 -33.95
CA GLY A 427 -8.51 -3.43 -35.13
C GLY A 427 -9.17 -2.05 -35.18
N THR A 428 -9.50 -1.46 -34.03
CA THR A 428 -10.13 -0.13 -33.93
C THR A 428 -9.17 0.93 -33.43
N ARG A 429 -7.93 0.56 -33.07
CA ARG A 429 -6.92 1.37 -32.37
C ARG A 429 -7.45 2.03 -31.08
N THR A 430 -8.47 1.44 -30.45
CA THR A 430 -9.04 1.96 -29.20
C THR A 430 -8.16 1.57 -28.02
N VAL A 431 -7.85 2.56 -27.18
CA VAL A 431 -7.09 2.40 -25.93
C VAL A 431 -8.01 2.81 -24.80
N THR A 432 -8.16 1.98 -23.76
CA THR A 432 -8.99 2.33 -22.61
C THR A 432 -8.28 2.01 -21.32
N MET A 433 -8.15 3.00 -20.43
CA MET A 433 -7.68 2.81 -19.07
C MET A 433 -8.86 2.46 -18.16
N VAL A 434 -8.67 1.47 -17.29
CA VAL A 434 -9.70 0.95 -16.39
C VAL A 434 -9.16 0.75 -14.97
N ASP A 435 -10.04 0.37 -14.04
CA ASP A 435 -9.74 0.03 -12.63
C ASP A 435 -9.17 1.18 -11.78
N PHE A 436 -10.03 2.15 -11.45
CA PHE A 436 -9.67 3.33 -10.61
C PHE A 436 -9.91 3.10 -9.11
N GLU A 437 -9.68 1.89 -8.62
CA GLU A 437 -9.91 1.56 -7.19
C GLU A 437 -8.81 2.10 -6.27
N LEU A 438 -7.62 2.30 -6.81
CA LEU A 438 -6.43 2.80 -6.11
C LEU A 438 -5.97 4.14 -6.70
N MET A 439 -6.68 5.20 -6.29
CA MET A 439 -6.35 6.57 -6.66
C MET A 439 -5.65 7.29 -5.51
N GLN A 440 -4.75 8.22 -5.81
CA GLN A 440 -4.11 9.14 -4.86
C GLN A 440 -4.31 10.60 -5.28
N LYS A 441 -4.22 11.53 -4.33
CA LYS A 441 -4.22 12.97 -4.64
C LYS A 441 -2.97 13.35 -5.44
N CYS A 442 -3.18 14.09 -6.50
CA CYS A 442 -2.11 14.80 -7.20
C CYS A 442 -1.56 15.92 -6.31
N ASP A 443 -0.24 15.92 -6.11
CA ASP A 443 0.50 16.99 -5.44
C ASP A 443 1.48 17.66 -6.41
N GLN A 444 2.21 18.68 -5.95
CA GLN A 444 3.17 19.40 -6.79
C GLN A 444 4.27 18.50 -7.36
N SER A 445 4.66 17.45 -6.63
CA SER A 445 5.72 16.52 -7.03
C SER A 445 5.27 15.52 -8.10
N THR A 446 3.96 15.37 -8.27
CA THR A 446 3.33 14.36 -9.14
C THR A 446 2.47 14.98 -10.24
N MET A 447 2.52 16.31 -10.43
CA MET A 447 1.76 16.99 -11.49
C MET A 447 2.19 16.61 -12.90
N SER A 448 3.43 16.14 -13.10
CA SER A 448 3.88 15.64 -14.39
C SER A 448 3.11 14.39 -14.79
N ALA A 449 2.73 14.28 -16.06
CA ALA A 449 2.11 13.06 -16.59
C ALA A 449 3.11 11.91 -16.71
N GLU A 450 4.42 12.19 -16.71
CA GLU A 450 5.47 11.16 -16.86
C GLU A 450 5.61 10.24 -15.64
N LEU A 451 5.25 10.71 -14.45
CA LEU A 451 5.33 9.94 -13.21
C LEU A 451 4.07 10.12 -12.36
N PRO A 452 3.57 9.05 -11.71
CA PRO A 452 4.06 7.66 -11.76
C PRO A 452 3.50 6.76 -12.88
N GLU A 453 2.35 7.09 -13.50
CA GLU A 453 1.58 6.15 -14.33
C GLU A 453 2.32 5.70 -15.59
N MET A 454 2.85 6.65 -16.36
CA MET A 454 3.52 6.33 -17.63
C MET A 454 4.71 5.39 -17.40
N HIS A 455 5.44 5.62 -16.32
CA HIS A 455 6.52 4.76 -15.88
C HIS A 455 6.03 3.39 -15.38
N ALA A 456 4.96 3.32 -14.61
CA ALA A 456 4.38 2.05 -14.17
C ALA A 456 3.90 1.19 -15.35
N ILE A 457 3.35 1.83 -16.39
CA ILE A 457 2.85 1.13 -17.59
C ILE A 457 4.01 0.71 -18.50
N PHE A 458 4.92 1.62 -18.81
CA PHE A 458 5.90 1.45 -19.89
C PHE A 458 7.34 1.20 -19.43
N GLY A 459 7.63 1.37 -18.14
CA GLY A 459 8.98 1.33 -17.56
C GLY A 459 9.73 2.66 -17.68
N LYS A 460 10.96 2.71 -17.12
CA LYS A 460 11.87 3.86 -17.29
C LYS A 460 12.11 4.09 -18.78
N PRO A 461 11.99 5.33 -19.28
CA PRO A 461 12.62 5.68 -20.55
C PRO A 461 14.10 5.31 -20.46
N PRO A 462 14.71 4.74 -21.51
CA PRO A 462 16.16 4.57 -21.53
C PRO A 462 16.80 5.94 -21.29
N ALA A 463 17.72 6.01 -20.32
CA ALA A 463 18.38 7.26 -19.97
C ALA A 463 18.94 7.90 -21.24
N SER A 464 18.46 9.11 -21.55
CA SER A 464 18.93 9.92 -22.66
C SER A 464 20.38 10.32 -22.41
N GLY A 465 21.34 9.47 -22.80
CA GLY A 465 22.76 9.76 -22.55
C GLY A 465 23.75 8.60 -22.65
N SER A 466 23.58 7.68 -23.59
CA SER A 466 24.74 6.99 -24.17
C SER A 466 24.56 6.95 -25.67
N GLN A 467 24.78 8.10 -26.31
CA GLN A 467 25.32 8.08 -27.66
C GLN A 467 26.67 7.35 -27.57
N ARG A 468 26.66 6.05 -27.85
CA ARG A 468 27.84 5.41 -28.40
C ARG A 468 28.12 6.13 -29.71
N HIS A 469 29.03 7.10 -29.66
CA HIS A 469 29.75 7.54 -30.83
C HIS A 469 30.48 6.32 -31.38
N LEU A 470 29.84 5.64 -32.33
CA LEU A 470 30.55 4.89 -33.35
C LEU A 470 31.01 5.94 -34.36
N GLY A 471 32.33 6.19 -34.40
CA GLY A 471 32.95 7.02 -35.42
C GLY A 471 34.38 7.40 -35.07
N GLY A 472 35.34 6.69 -35.66
CA GLY A 472 36.78 6.96 -35.59
C GLY A 472 37.61 5.69 -35.58
#